data_AF-A0ABD7GNK0-F1
#
_entry.id   AF-A0ABD7GNK0-F1
#
_cell.length_a   1.000
_cell.length_b   1.000
_cell.length_c   1.000
_cell.angle_alpha   90.00
_cell.angle_beta   90.00
_cell.angle_gamma   90.00
#
_symmetry.space_group_name_H-M   'P 1'
#
loop_
_entity.id
_entity.type
_entity.pdbx_description
1 polymer ?
#
loop_
_entity_poly.entity_id
_entity_poly.type
_entity_poly.pdbx_seq_one_letter_code
_entity_poly.pdbx_strand_id
1 'polypeptide(L)' 'MPADAPLLDSDLEIREALPDDAHAIAALYVWHVLNGRASFEEIPTTVDEMRKRIQT' A
#
# COMPACT_ATOMS: atom_id res chain seq x y z
N MET A 1 -6.36 -17.39 26.93
CA MET A 1 -7.31 -16.73 26.02
C MET A 1 -6.54 -16.40 24.74
N PRO A 2 -6.67 -17.14 23.63
CA PRO A 2 -6.17 -16.60 22.38
C PRO A 2 -7.09 -15.43 21.99
N ALA A 3 -6.50 -14.30 21.62
CA ALA A 3 -7.24 -13.16 21.13
C ALA A 3 -7.91 -13.53 19.80
N ASP A 4 -9.20 -13.25 19.66
CA ASP A 4 -9.92 -13.35 18.40
C ASP A 4 -9.20 -12.46 17.36
N ALA A 5 -8.44 -13.09 16.47
CA ALA A 5 -7.93 -12.41 15.30
C ALA A 5 -9.16 -11.95 14.49
N PRO A 6 -9.20 -10.70 14.00
CA PRO A 6 -10.33 -10.23 13.23
C PRO A 6 -10.52 -11.16 12.03
N LEU A 7 -11.77 -11.61 11.86
CA LEU A 7 -12.20 -12.36 10.68
C LEU A 7 -11.87 -11.48 9.47
N LEU A 8 -10.82 -11.83 8.72
CA LEU A 8 -10.66 -11.33 7.36
C LEU A 8 -11.95 -11.73 6.66
N ASP A 9 -12.65 -10.75 6.08
CA ASP A 9 -13.85 -11.02 5.29
C ASP A 9 -13.52 -12.14 4.31
N SER A 10 -14.42 -13.09 4.06
CA SER A 10 -14.09 -14.29 3.27
C SER A 10 -13.62 -13.97 1.84
N ASP A 11 -13.83 -12.73 1.40
CA ASP A 11 -13.44 -12.19 0.10
C ASP A 11 -12.08 -11.43 0.15
N LEU A 12 -11.42 -11.33 1.31
CA LEU A 12 -10.15 -10.63 1.48
C LEU A 12 -8.97 -11.62 1.34
N GLU A 13 -8.35 -11.60 0.16
CA GLU A 13 -7.12 -12.34 -0.12
C GLU A 13 -5.87 -11.49 0.13
N ILE A 14 -4.86 -12.07 0.78
CA ILE A 14 -3.51 -11.50 0.90
C ILE A 14 -2.60 -12.23 -0.09
N ARG A 15 -1.99 -11.48 -1.00
CA ARG A 15 -1.05 -11.99 -2.00
C ARG A 15 0.15 -11.05 -2.15
N GLU A 16 1.20 -11.56 -2.78
CA GLU A 16 2.36 -10.74 -3.17
C GLU A 16 1.95 -9.59 -4.09
N ALA A 17 2.62 -8.45 -3.89
CA ALA A 17 2.42 -7.27 -4.73
C ALA A 17 3.09 -7.45 -6.09
N LEU A 18 2.38 -7.08 -7.15
CA LEU A 18 2.87 -7.11 -8.52
C LEU A 18 3.09 -5.67 -9.03
N PRO A 19 3.96 -5.46 -10.03
CA PRO A 19 4.20 -4.13 -10.61
C PRO A 19 2.94 -3.44 -11.16
N ASP A 20 1.91 -4.21 -11.49
CA ASP A 20 0.62 -3.69 -11.98
C ASP A 20 -0.26 -3.15 -10.85
N ASP A 21 -0.01 -3.54 -9.60
CA ASP A 21 -0.68 -3.00 -8.41
C ASP A 21 -0.22 -1.57 -8.07
N ALA A 22 0.86 -1.09 -8.73
CA ALA A 22 1.48 0.20 -8.45
C ALA A 22 0.49 1.37 -8.48
N HIS A 23 -0.50 1.33 -9.38
CA HIS A 23 -1.52 2.39 -9.45
C HIS A 23 -2.40 2.43 -8.19
N ALA A 24 -2.88 1.27 -7.73
CA ALA A 24 -3.71 1.17 -6.54
C ALA A 24 -2.92 1.54 -5.27
N ILE A 25 -1.69 1.02 -5.15
CA ILE A 25 -0.80 1.31 -4.02
C ILE A 25 -0.43 2.80 -3.98
N ALA A 26 -0.07 3.40 -5.12
CA ALA A 26 0.25 4.83 -5.19
C ALA A 26 -0.95 5.70 -4.78
N ALA A 27 -2.16 5.36 -5.20
CA ALA A 27 -3.36 6.11 -4.84
C ALA A 27 -3.60 6.14 -3.31
N LEU A 28 -3.36 5.01 -2.62
CA LEU A 28 -3.41 4.96 -1.15
C LEU A 28 -2.25 5.75 -0.52
N TYR A 29 -1.04 5.60 -1.06
CA TYR A 29 0.16 6.22 -0.52
C TYR A 29 0.14 7.75 -0.61
N VAL A 30 -0.38 8.32 -1.71
CA VAL A 30 -0.50 9.77 -1.92
C VAL A 30 -1.20 10.45 -0.75
N TRP A 31 -2.31 9.87 -0.26
CA TRP A 31 -3.02 10.44 0.87
C TRP A 31 -2.15 10.50 2.13
N HIS A 32 -1.37 9.45 2.38
CA HIS A 32 -0.51 9.34 3.56
C HIS A 32 0.66 10.31 3.53
N VAL A 33 1.21 10.60 2.34
CA VAL A 33 2.25 11.62 2.15
C VAL A 33 1.68 13.03 2.36
N LEU A 34 0.54 13.33 1.73
CA LEU A 34 -0.01 14.70 1.75
C LEU A 34 -0.72 15.06 3.06
N ASN A 35 -1.24 14.09 3.80
CA ASN A 35 -2.14 14.33 4.95
C ASN A 35 -1.68 13.64 6.24
N GLY A 36 -0.74 12.70 6.14
CA GLY A 36 -0.27 11.89 7.25
C GLY A 36 1.11 12.30 7.75
N ARG A 37 1.55 11.63 8.81
CA ARG A 37 2.95 11.67 9.29
C ARG A 37 3.56 10.26 9.38
N ALA A 38 2.88 9.28 8.77
CA ALA A 38 3.32 7.89 8.74
C ALA A 38 4.46 7.70 7.73
N SER A 39 4.48 8.51 6.67
CA SER A 39 5.62 8.64 5.77
C SER A 39 6.41 9.91 6.10
N PHE A 40 7.71 9.89 5.81
CA PHE A 40 8.58 11.07 5.83
C PHE A 40 8.76 11.67 4.43
N GLU A 41 8.19 11.06 3.39
CA GLU A 41 8.17 11.66 2.06
C GLU A 41 7.23 12.88 2.08
N GLU A 42 7.70 14.00 1.54
CA GLU A 42 6.92 15.25 1.43
C GLU A 42 6.24 15.40 0.06
N ILE A 43 6.78 14.72 -0.96
CA ILE A 43 6.28 14.74 -2.34
C ILE A 43 5.84 13.32 -2.69
N PRO A 44 4.57 13.10 -3.10
CA PRO A 44 4.12 11.77 -3.47
C PRO A 44 4.92 11.24 -4.68
N THR A 45 5.40 10.01 -4.59
CA THR A 45 6.06 9.34 -5.70
C THR A 45 5.07 9.07 -6.85
N THR A 46 5.56 9.05 -8.08
CA THR A 46 4.77 8.75 -9.28
C THR A 46 4.46 7.25 -9.39
N VAL A 47 3.47 6.88 -10.21
CA VAL A 47 3.12 5.46 -10.44
C VAL A 47 4.31 4.67 -11.01
N ASP A 48 5.09 5.26 -11.90
CA ASP A 48 6.26 4.58 -12.49
C ASP A 48 7.39 4.37 -11.49
N GLU A 49 7.59 5.30 -10.57
CA GLU A 49 8.53 5.13 -9.45
C GLU A 49 8.04 4.04 -8.49
N MET A 50 6.75 4.04 -8.15
CA MET A 50 6.15 3.00 -7.32
C MET A 50 6.29 1.61 -7.97
N ARG A 51 6.07 1.51 -9.28
CA ARG A 51 6.27 0.27 -10.04
C ARG A 51 7.70 -0.24 -9.92
N LYS A 52 8.70 0.63 -10.03
CA LYS A 52 10.12 0.27 -9.85
C LYS A 52 10.42 -0.22 -8.44
N ARG A 53 9.82 0.39 -7.41
CA ARG A 53 9.98 -0.01 -6.00
C ARG A 53 9.44 -1.43 -5.76
N ILE A 54 8.33 -1.83 -6.39
CA ILE A 54 7.74 -3.17 -6.24
C ILE A 54 8.59 -4.26 -6.92
N GLN A 55 9.33 -3.91 -7.98
CA GLN A 55 10.18 -4.86 -8.71
C GLN A 55 11.50 -5.21 -8.01
N THR A 56 11.85 -4.51 -6.93
CA THR A 56 13.15 -4.62 -6.24
C THR A 56 12.99 -5.31 -4.90
#